data_AF-A0A4Q3C690-F1
#
_entry.id   AF-A0A4Q3C690-F1
#
_cell.length_a   1.000
_cell.length_b   1.000
_cell.length_c   1.000
_cell.angle_alpha   90.00
_cell.angle_beta   90.00
_cell.angle_gamma   90.00
#
_symmetry.space_group_name_H-M   'P 1'
#
loop_
_entity.id
_entity.type
_entity.pdbx_description
1 polymer ?
#
loop_
_entity_poly.entity_id
_entity_poly.type
_entity_poly.pdbx_seq_one_letter_code
_entity_poly.pdbx_strand_id
1 'polypeptide(L)'
;MTQAIHARSWLFAPGDSEKKMTKAADGSADIVVYDLEDAVAESEKPKARTIVHDFLKAKDAEARQRLWVRVNPLDGPHTLTDLAAIMPAAPGGIMLPKSRGREDVDLLDHYLSAFEAAAGTPVGSTKVIVLVTEAAEGMFTTNSYVGAPR
;
A
#
# COMPACT_ATOMS: atom_id res chain seq x y z
N MET A 1 -20.95 5.14 -0.97
CA MET A 1 -20.27 5.84 0.14
C MET A 1 -19.14 4.93 0.59
N THR A 2 -17.89 5.36 0.43
CA THR A 2 -16.72 4.61 0.90
C THR A 2 -16.79 4.51 2.42
N GLN A 3 -16.71 3.29 2.95
CA GLN A 3 -16.72 3.07 4.40
C GLN A 3 -15.41 3.60 4.98
N ALA A 4 -15.50 4.53 5.94
CA ALA A 4 -14.32 5.08 6.58
C ALA A 4 -13.50 3.97 7.27
N ILE A 5 -12.18 4.00 7.08
CA ILE A 5 -11.26 3.08 7.77
C ILE A 5 -11.09 3.61 9.19
N HIS A 6 -11.60 2.87 10.18
CA HIS A 6 -11.41 3.18 11.59
C HIS A 6 -10.22 2.38 12.12
N ALA A 7 -9.10 3.07 12.33
CA ALA A 7 -7.89 2.48 12.91
C ALA A 7 -7.24 3.47 13.88
N ARG A 8 -6.94 3.01 15.09
CA ARG A 8 -6.29 3.78 16.17
C ARG A 8 -4.76 3.68 16.07
N SER A 9 -4.26 2.63 15.42
CA SER A 9 -2.83 2.33 15.32
C SER A 9 -2.47 1.74 13.96
N TRP A 10 -1.39 2.25 13.39
CA TRP A 10 -0.77 1.78 12.15
C TRP A 10 0.68 1.41 12.46
N LEU A 11 1.01 0.12 12.41
CA LEU A 11 2.33 -0.39 12.76
C LEU A 11 3.13 -0.71 11.51
N PHE A 12 4.25 -0.03 11.30
CA PHE A 12 5.15 -0.29 10.19
C PHE A 12 6.10 -1.45 10.50
N ALA A 13 6.30 -2.33 9.50
CA ALA A 13 7.33 -3.36 9.51
C ALA A 13 7.99 -3.41 8.12
N PRO A 14 9.33 -3.51 8.04
CA PRO A 14 10.03 -3.56 6.75
C PRO A 14 9.71 -4.88 6.04
N GLY A 15 9.43 -4.81 4.74
CA GLY A 15 9.03 -5.94 3.90
C GLY A 15 10.14 -6.96 3.61
N ASP A 16 11.38 -6.65 3.97
CA ASP A 16 12.55 -7.53 3.81
C ASP A 16 12.81 -8.41 5.05
N SER A 17 11.98 -8.31 6.10
CA SER A 17 12.19 -8.98 7.38
C SER A 17 10.96 -9.76 7.84
N GLU A 18 10.87 -11.03 7.42
CA GLU A 18 9.79 -11.94 7.81
C GLU A 18 9.58 -12.00 9.33
N LYS A 19 10.67 -12.05 10.11
CA LYS A 19 10.61 -12.01 11.60
C LYS A 19 9.85 -10.78 12.12
N LYS A 20 10.12 -9.58 11.57
CA LYS A 20 9.44 -8.34 12.00
C LYS A 20 8.00 -8.31 11.49
N MET A 21 7.75 -8.79 10.27
CA MET A 21 6.41 -8.88 9.69
C MET A 21 5.49 -9.83 10.49
N THR A 22 6.00 -11.00 10.89
CA THR A 22 5.29 -11.96 11.76
C THR A 22 4.98 -11.31 13.09
N LYS A 23 5.96 -10.69 13.75
CA LYS A 23 5.73 -10.02 15.04
C LYS A 23 4.71 -8.90 14.95
N ALA A 24 4.73 -8.12 13.87
CA ALA A 24 3.76 -7.04 13.63
C ALA A 24 2.36 -7.61 13.38
N ALA A 25 2.26 -8.68 12.57
CA ALA A 25 1.02 -9.41 12.36
C ALA A 25 0.47 -9.95 13.67
N ASP A 26 1.25 -10.61 14.51
CA ASP A 26 0.76 -11.21 15.77
C ASP A 26 0.41 -10.17 16.85
N GLY A 27 0.75 -8.89 16.62
CA GLY A 27 0.42 -7.78 17.51
C GLY A 27 -1.03 -7.30 17.40
N SER A 28 -1.39 -6.37 18.29
CA SER A 28 -2.74 -5.79 18.41
C SER A 28 -2.95 -4.47 17.63
N ALA A 29 -2.06 -4.16 16.68
CA ALA A 29 -2.23 -2.98 15.83
C ALA A 29 -3.46 -3.14 14.92
N ASP A 30 -4.25 -2.08 14.81
CA ASP A 30 -5.47 -2.10 13.99
C ASP A 30 -5.11 -2.30 12.51
N ILE A 31 -4.00 -1.69 12.06
CA ILE A 31 -3.40 -1.89 10.74
C ILE A 31 -1.90 -2.18 10.88
N VAL A 32 -1.40 -3.14 10.10
CA VAL A 32 0.03 -3.39 9.91
C VAL A 32 0.39 -2.99 8.49
N VAL A 33 1.43 -2.17 8.34
CA VAL A 33 1.94 -1.72 7.05
C VAL A 33 3.27 -2.38 6.77
N TYR A 34 3.30 -3.26 5.77
CA TYR A 34 4.54 -3.80 5.24
C TYR A 34 5.15 -2.80 4.27
N ASP A 35 6.36 -2.36 4.60
CA ASP A 35 7.02 -1.27 3.90
C ASP A 35 7.97 -1.78 2.81
N LEU A 36 7.75 -1.35 1.56
CA LEU A 36 8.66 -1.59 0.43
C LEU A 36 9.51 -0.35 0.08
N GLU A 37 9.31 0.75 0.82
CA GLU A 37 9.87 2.06 0.52
C GLU A 37 11.12 2.34 1.37
N ASP A 38 11.11 3.34 2.25
CA ASP A 38 12.31 3.88 2.91
C ASP A 38 12.91 2.91 3.95
N ALA A 39 12.14 1.94 4.48
CA ALA A 39 12.68 0.92 5.38
C ALA A 39 13.38 -0.26 4.67
N VAL A 40 13.44 -0.26 3.34
CA VAL A 40 14.05 -1.33 2.53
C VAL A 40 15.13 -0.75 1.64
N ALA A 41 16.35 -1.30 1.75
CA ALA A 41 17.47 -0.92 0.90
C ALA A 41 17.16 -1.20 -0.58
N GLU A 42 17.66 -0.35 -1.48
CA GLU A 42 17.42 -0.42 -2.93
C GLU A 42 17.66 -1.82 -3.51
N SER A 43 18.78 -2.45 -3.15
CA SER A 43 19.14 -3.80 -3.60
C SER A 43 18.21 -4.90 -3.06
N GLU A 44 17.53 -4.67 -1.94
CA GLU A 44 16.63 -5.65 -1.31
C GLU A 44 15.18 -5.52 -1.79
N LYS A 45 14.80 -4.44 -2.49
CA LYS A 45 13.41 -4.22 -2.96
C LYS A 45 12.83 -5.41 -3.75
N PRO A 46 13.54 -6.05 -4.70
CA PRO A 46 13.01 -7.23 -5.40
C PRO A 46 12.67 -8.38 -4.46
N LYS A 47 13.53 -8.64 -3.47
CA LYS A 47 13.34 -9.71 -2.48
C LYS A 47 12.22 -9.36 -1.50
N ALA A 48 12.15 -8.11 -1.05
CA ALA A 48 11.09 -7.64 -0.16
C ALA A 48 9.70 -7.82 -0.79
N ARG A 49 9.53 -7.54 -2.09
CA ARG A 49 8.28 -7.80 -2.82
C ARG A 49 7.84 -9.26 -2.72
N THR A 50 8.76 -10.19 -2.99
CA THR A 50 8.49 -11.63 -2.90
C THR A 50 8.09 -12.03 -1.48
N ILE A 51 8.84 -11.59 -0.47
CA ILE A 51 8.54 -11.89 0.94
C ILE A 51 7.15 -11.37 1.32
N VAL A 52 6.82 -10.13 0.98
CA VAL A 52 5.52 -9.54 1.31
C VAL A 52 4.38 -10.24 0.57
N HIS A 53 4.55 -10.54 -0.72
CA HIS A 53 3.57 -11.32 -1.49
C HIS A 53 3.29 -12.68 -0.83
N ASP A 54 4.33 -13.45 -0.54
CA ASP A 54 4.19 -14.80 -0.01
C ASP A 54 3.59 -14.78 1.40
N PHE A 55 3.98 -13.81 2.22
CA PHE A 55 3.41 -13.60 3.56
C PHE A 55 1.91 -13.33 3.49
N LEU A 56 1.46 -12.47 2.58
CA LEU A 56 0.04 -12.17 2.38
C LEU A 56 -0.74 -13.39 1.86
N LYS A 57 -0.16 -14.14 0.92
CA LYS A 57 -0.79 -15.37 0.38
C LYS A 57 -0.94 -16.47 1.44
N ALA A 58 -0.07 -16.51 2.44
CA ALA A 58 -0.14 -17.46 3.54
C ALA A 58 -1.24 -17.16 4.57
N LYS A 59 -1.88 -15.99 4.52
CA LYS A 59 -2.99 -15.60 5.41
C LYS A 59 -4.34 -15.89 4.76
N ASP A 60 -5.38 -16.10 5.57
CA ASP A 60 -6.75 -16.12 5.07
C ASP A 60 -7.24 -14.71 4.72
N ALA A 61 -8.42 -14.62 4.11
CA ALA A 61 -8.98 -13.35 3.65
C ALA A 61 -9.31 -12.38 4.80
N GLU A 62 -9.69 -12.88 5.97
CA GLU A 62 -10.04 -12.07 7.13
C GLU A 62 -8.79 -11.45 7.77
N ALA A 63 -7.77 -12.27 8.02
CA ALA A 63 -6.50 -11.83 8.56
C ALA A 63 -5.79 -10.82 7.64
N ARG A 64 -5.93 -10.97 6.32
CA ARG A 64 -5.35 -10.02 5.34
C ARG A 64 -5.96 -8.61 5.40
N GLN A 65 -7.20 -8.43 5.88
CA GLN A 65 -7.87 -7.12 5.81
C GLN A 65 -7.12 -5.99 6.52
N ARG A 66 -6.35 -6.33 7.56
CA ARG A 66 -5.51 -5.36 8.30
C ARG A 66 -4.05 -5.33 7.86
N LEU A 67 -3.66 -6.13 6.86
CA LEU A 67 -2.28 -6.20 6.36
C LEU A 67 -2.17 -5.37 5.09
N TRP A 68 -1.62 -4.18 5.24
CA TRP A 68 -1.47 -3.16 4.21
C TRP A 68 -0.04 -3.12 3.70
N VAL A 69 0.17 -2.56 2.52
CA VAL A 69 1.50 -2.41 1.93
C VAL A 69 1.76 -0.96 1.57
N ARG A 70 2.87 -0.40 2.04
CA ARG A 70 3.39 0.88 1.54
C ARG A 70 4.26 0.62 0.33
N VAL A 71 3.82 1.11 -0.83
CA VAL A 71 4.56 1.03 -2.09
C VAL A 71 5.58 2.17 -2.16
N ASN A 72 6.45 2.13 -3.15
CA ASN A 72 7.36 3.24 -3.44
C ASN A 72 6.61 4.45 -4.08
N PRO A 73 7.24 5.63 -4.17
CA PRO A 73 6.66 6.83 -4.75
C PRO A 73 6.41 6.72 -6.26
N LEU A 74 5.36 7.37 -6.77
CA LEU A 74 4.98 7.32 -8.19
C LEU A 74 6.00 7.95 -9.16
N ASP A 75 6.86 8.83 -8.69
CA ASP A 75 7.96 9.43 -9.47
C ASP A 75 9.24 8.60 -9.48
N GLY A 76 9.23 7.44 -8.82
CA GLY A 76 10.32 6.47 -8.84
C GLY A 76 10.05 5.28 -9.77
N PRO A 77 11.06 4.41 -9.98
CA PRO A 77 10.96 3.28 -10.91
C PRO A 77 10.23 2.05 -10.33
N HIS A 78 9.84 2.07 -9.05
CA HIS A 78 9.47 0.87 -8.32
C HIS A 78 7.98 0.60 -8.23
N THR A 79 7.13 1.62 -8.26
CA THR A 79 5.71 1.52 -7.86
C THR A 79 4.94 0.50 -8.67
N LEU A 80 5.11 0.49 -10.00
CA LEU A 80 4.48 -0.52 -10.85
C LEU A 80 4.96 -1.94 -10.56
N THR A 81 6.24 -2.10 -10.21
CA THR A 81 6.80 -3.41 -9.84
C THR A 81 6.30 -3.86 -8.47
N ASP A 82 6.14 -2.93 -7.54
CA ASP A 82 5.51 -3.19 -6.24
C ASP A 82 4.06 -3.65 -6.43
N LEU A 83 3.25 -2.89 -7.17
CA LEU A 83 1.84 -3.23 -7.41
C LEU A 83 1.69 -4.56 -8.16
N ALA A 84 2.51 -4.81 -9.17
CA ALA A 84 2.50 -6.07 -9.92
C ALA A 84 2.79 -7.28 -9.02
N ALA A 85 3.70 -7.13 -8.05
CA ALA A 85 4.01 -8.20 -7.10
C ALA A 85 2.94 -8.37 -6.01
N ILE A 86 2.36 -7.27 -5.53
CA ILE A 86 1.54 -7.27 -4.32
C ILE A 86 0.05 -7.50 -4.59
N MET A 87 -0.49 -6.92 -5.66
CA MET A 87 -1.94 -6.98 -5.94
C MET A 87 -2.49 -8.40 -6.12
N PRO A 88 -1.76 -9.37 -6.72
CA PRO A 88 -2.20 -10.78 -6.76
C PRO A 88 -2.36 -11.45 -5.37
N ALA A 89 -1.76 -10.87 -4.33
CA ALA A 89 -1.90 -11.32 -2.95
C ALA A 89 -3.05 -10.67 -2.17
N ALA A 90 -3.82 -9.77 -2.81
CA ALA A 90 -5.00 -9.11 -2.27
C ALA A 90 -4.77 -8.51 -0.87
N PRO A 91 -3.87 -7.50 -0.74
CA PRO A 91 -3.62 -6.85 0.55
C PRO A 91 -4.89 -6.17 1.08
N GLY A 92 -4.91 -5.89 2.39
CA GLY A 92 -5.99 -5.13 3.02
C GLY A 92 -6.13 -3.69 2.51
N GLY A 93 -5.03 -3.15 1.96
CA GLY A 93 -4.99 -1.87 1.27
C GLY A 93 -3.57 -1.47 0.89
N ILE A 94 -3.48 -0.38 0.12
CA ILE A 94 -2.23 0.23 -0.32
C ILE A 94 -2.03 1.56 0.40
N MET A 95 -0.79 1.85 0.77
CA MET A 95 -0.37 3.16 1.23
C MET A 95 0.54 3.78 0.17
N LEU A 96 0.15 4.95 -0.35
CA LEU A 96 0.93 5.71 -1.32
C LEU A 96 1.73 6.81 -0.59
N PRO A 97 3.07 6.76 -0.64
CA PRO A 97 3.90 7.85 -0.16
C PRO A 97 4.12 8.93 -1.22
N LYS A 98 4.65 10.06 -0.76
CA LYS A 98 5.14 11.24 -1.45
C LYS A 98 4.16 11.78 -2.50
N SER A 99 2.87 11.74 -2.18
CA SER A 99 1.82 12.23 -3.08
C SER A 99 1.76 13.76 -3.08
N ARG A 100 1.61 14.33 -4.27
CA ARG A 100 1.66 15.77 -4.57
C ARG A 100 0.32 16.33 -5.00
N GLY A 101 -0.76 15.55 -5.00
CA GLY A 101 -2.10 16.03 -5.29
C GLY A 101 -3.00 14.95 -5.88
N ARG A 102 -4.17 15.39 -6.35
CA ARG A 102 -5.18 14.53 -6.97
C ARG A 102 -4.64 13.67 -8.12
N GLU A 103 -3.77 14.22 -8.95
CA GLU A 103 -3.26 13.53 -10.14
C GLU A 103 -2.49 12.24 -9.77
N ASP A 104 -1.74 12.26 -8.67
CA ASP A 104 -1.06 11.06 -8.17
C ASP A 104 -2.07 10.00 -7.68
N VAL A 105 -3.21 10.44 -7.15
CA VAL A 105 -4.31 9.55 -6.74
C VAL A 105 -5.04 8.96 -7.93
N ASP A 106 -5.37 9.78 -8.92
CA ASP A 106 -5.99 9.33 -10.18
C ASP A 106 -5.07 8.33 -10.90
N LEU A 107 -3.76 8.58 -10.91
CA LEU A 107 -2.77 7.67 -11.50
C LEU A 107 -2.71 6.33 -10.76
N LEU A 108 -2.65 6.36 -9.42
CA LEU A 108 -2.66 5.13 -8.64
C LEU A 108 -3.97 4.35 -8.83
N ASP A 109 -5.12 5.02 -8.84
CA ASP A 109 -6.43 4.38 -9.09
C ASP A 109 -6.48 3.68 -10.45
N HIS A 110 -5.89 4.30 -11.48
CA HIS A 110 -5.77 3.68 -12.80
C HIS A 110 -4.92 2.40 -12.77
N TYR A 111 -3.78 2.43 -12.08
CA TYR A 111 -2.93 1.24 -11.91
C TYR A 111 -3.66 0.14 -11.12
N LEU A 112 -4.28 0.49 -10.00
CA LEU A 112 -5.00 -0.47 -9.16
C LEU A 112 -6.15 -1.12 -9.93
N SER A 113 -6.94 -0.34 -10.66
CA SER A 113 -8.04 -0.86 -11.49
C SER A 113 -7.56 -1.91 -12.50
N ALA A 114 -6.42 -1.68 -13.14
CA ALA A 114 -5.82 -2.63 -14.07
C ALA A 114 -5.35 -3.92 -13.36
N PHE A 115 -4.70 -3.81 -12.20
CA PHE A 115 -4.24 -4.97 -11.45
C PHE A 115 -5.39 -5.75 -10.80
N GLU A 116 -6.45 -5.09 -10.34
CA GLU A 116 -7.66 -5.73 -9.84
C GLU A 116 -8.35 -6.55 -10.94
N ALA A 117 -8.53 -5.96 -12.12
CA ALA A 117 -9.08 -6.65 -13.28
C ALA A 117 -8.23 -7.88 -13.67
N ALA A 118 -6.90 -7.74 -13.67
CA ALA A 118 -5.98 -8.84 -13.95
C ALA A 118 -6.00 -9.94 -12.89
N ALA A 119 -6.21 -9.59 -11.62
CA ALA A 119 -6.28 -10.53 -10.50
C ALA A 119 -7.66 -11.17 -10.28
N GLY A 120 -8.70 -10.70 -11.00
CA GLY A 120 -10.09 -11.12 -10.79
C GLY A 120 -10.71 -10.56 -9.50
N THR A 121 -10.12 -9.49 -8.96
CA THR A 121 -10.64 -8.74 -7.82
C THR A 121 -11.65 -7.70 -8.32
N PRO A 122 -12.76 -7.41 -7.60
CA PRO A 122 -13.68 -6.34 -8.02
C PRO A 122 -12.94 -5.01 -8.18
N VAL A 123 -13.09 -4.38 -9.35
CA VAL A 123 -12.45 -3.09 -9.65
C VAL A 123 -12.98 -2.01 -8.69
N GLY A 124 -12.07 -1.23 -8.12
CA GLY A 124 -12.34 -0.19 -7.12
C GLY A 124 -12.53 -0.73 -5.70
N SER A 125 -12.13 -1.97 -5.40
CA SER A 125 -12.29 -2.55 -4.06
C SER A 125 -11.06 -2.44 -3.15
N THR A 126 -9.88 -2.22 -3.73
CA THR A 126 -8.63 -2.05 -2.99
C THR A 126 -8.65 -0.71 -2.27
N LYS A 127 -8.60 -0.78 -0.93
CA LYS A 127 -8.57 0.41 -0.09
C LYS A 127 -7.23 1.11 -0.22
N VAL A 128 -7.24 2.44 -0.14
CA VAL A 128 -5.99 3.21 -0.19
C VAL A 128 -5.96 4.30 0.87
N ILE A 129 -4.77 4.50 1.42
CA ILE A 129 -4.43 5.68 2.21
C ILE A 129 -3.29 6.42 1.48
N VAL A 130 -3.36 7.74 1.46
CA VAL A 130 -2.31 8.57 0.89
C VAL A 130 -1.67 9.37 1.99
N LEU A 131 -0.34 9.30 2.03
CA LEU A 131 0.44 10.17 2.86
C LEU A 131 0.56 11.52 2.15
N VAL A 132 -0.17 12.49 2.68
CA VAL A 132 -0.16 13.88 2.22
C VAL A 132 0.88 14.64 3.05
N THR A 133 1.41 15.75 2.53
CA THR A 133 2.32 16.69 3.23
C THR A 133 3.76 16.23 3.45
N GLU A 134 4.19 15.09 2.89
CA GLU A 134 5.60 14.65 2.98
C GLU A 134 6.48 15.10 1.79
N ALA A 135 5.87 15.73 0.78
CA ALA A 135 6.55 16.48 -0.28
C ALA A 135 6.15 17.96 -0.18
N ALA A 136 7.11 18.88 -0.33
CA ALA A 136 6.88 20.31 -0.16
C ALA A 136 5.82 20.84 -1.14
N GLU A 137 5.84 20.36 -2.38
CA GLU A 137 4.85 20.68 -3.42
C GLU A 137 3.43 20.27 -3.02
N GLY A 138 3.29 19.13 -2.31
CA GLY A 138 2.00 18.61 -1.84
C GLY A 138 1.27 19.53 -0.85
N MET A 139 2.00 20.42 -0.17
CA MET A 139 1.42 21.43 0.72
C MET A 139 0.51 22.40 -0.04
N PHE A 140 0.87 22.75 -1.28
CA PHE A 140 0.14 23.73 -2.09
C PHE A 140 -1.11 23.13 -2.75
N THR A 141 -1.19 21.80 -2.83
CA THR A 141 -2.23 21.08 -3.56
C THR A 141 -3.14 20.27 -2.64
N THR A 142 -3.05 20.43 -1.32
CA THR A 142 -3.80 19.59 -0.37
C THR A 142 -5.33 19.66 -0.60
N ASN A 143 -5.87 20.80 -1.06
CA ASN A 143 -7.29 20.89 -1.40
C ASN A 143 -7.69 20.00 -2.60
N SER A 144 -6.75 19.65 -3.48
CA SER A 144 -7.04 18.85 -4.67
C SER A 144 -7.49 17.43 -4.35
N TYR A 145 -7.10 16.87 -3.19
CA TYR A 145 -7.50 15.53 -2.79
C TYR A 145 -9.00 15.36 -2.52
N VAL A 146 -9.75 16.46 -2.38
CA VAL A 146 -11.21 16.41 -2.20
C VAL A 146 -11.85 15.76 -3.42
N GLY A 147 -12.55 14.64 -3.21
CA GLY A 147 -13.22 13.91 -4.29
C GLY A 147 -12.27 13.13 -5.21
N ALA A 148 -10.99 12.99 -4.85
CA ALA A 148 -10.09 12.06 -5.53
C ALA A 148 -10.63 10.61 -5.43
N PRO A 149 -10.33 9.73 -6.41
CA PRO A 149 -10.87 8.37 -6.46
C PRO A 149 -10.40 7.46 -5.31
N ARG A 150 -10.97 6.26 -5.35
CA ARG A 150 -11.11 5.18 -4.35
C ARG A 150 -12.03 5.46 -3.14
#